data_AF-U2J8L1-F1
#
_entry.id   AF-U2J8L1-F1
#
_cell.length_a   1.000
_cell.length_b   1.000
_cell.length_c   1.000
_cell.angle_alpha   90.00
_cell.angle_beta   90.00
_cell.angle_gamma   90.00
#
_symmetry.space_group_name_H-M   'P 1'
#
loop_
_entity.id
_entity.type
_entity.pdbx_description
1 polymer ?
#
loop_
_entity_poly.entity_id
_entity_poly.type
_entity_poly.pdbx_seq_one_letter_code
_entity_poly.pdbx_strand_id
1 'polypeptide(L)'
;MEFDKLVNSIQATHQELQLSTVKAVNQSLTLHNWLIGLYIVEFEQNGEDRAKYGESLLAELSASIKIKGLSITNLKLCRQFYVTYPHLLSTVKKMLANSGGKRNPNWSVAD
;
A
#
# COMPACT_ATOMS: atom_id res chain seq x y z
N MET A 1 -41.85 11.57 -13.36
CA MET A 1 -42.15 10.83 -14.62
C MET A 1 -41.14 9.68 -14.76
N GLU A 2 -41.34 8.72 -15.67
CA GLU A 2 -40.42 7.58 -15.84
C GLU A 2 -39.00 8.01 -16.25
N PHE A 3 -38.87 9.13 -16.98
CA PHE A 3 -37.58 9.73 -17.33
C PHE A 3 -36.81 10.22 -16.09
N ASP A 4 -37.45 10.92 -15.16
CA ASP A 4 -36.79 11.41 -13.94
C ASP A 4 -36.28 10.25 -13.07
N LYS A 5 -37.04 9.14 -13.01
CA LYS A 5 -36.61 7.93 -12.31
C LYS A 5 -35.35 7.35 -12.96
N LEU A 6 -35.33 7.23 -14.29
CA LEU A 6 -34.15 6.77 -15.02
C LEU A 6 -32.92 7.67 -14.75
N VAL A 7 -33.09 8.99 -14.82
CA VAL A 7 -32.01 9.95 -14.54
C VAL A 7 -31.49 9.77 -13.11
N ASN A 8 -32.37 9.69 -12.13
CA ASN A 8 -31.99 9.50 -10.73
C ASN A 8 -31.28 8.15 -10.51
N SER A 9 -31.74 7.07 -11.14
CA SER A 9 -31.09 5.75 -11.04
C SER A 9 -29.68 5.76 -11.64
N ILE A 10 -29.48 6.42 -12.79
CA ILE A 10 -28.15 6.55 -13.41
C ILE A 10 -27.23 7.38 -12.52
N GLN A 11 -27.70 8.52 -12.00
CA GLN A 11 -26.92 9.39 -11.12
C GLN A 11 -26.52 8.69 -9.82
N ALA A 12 -27.47 8.01 -9.17
CA ALA A 12 -27.20 7.25 -7.95
C ALA A 12 -26.17 6.14 -8.19
N THR A 13 -26.35 5.35 -9.27
CA THR A 13 -25.41 4.28 -9.64
C THR A 13 -24.00 4.84 -9.87
N HIS A 14 -23.88 5.96 -10.59
CA HIS A 14 -22.59 6.60 -10.83
C HIS A 14 -21.92 7.03 -9.52
N GLN A 15 -22.65 7.72 -8.64
CA GLN A 15 -22.12 8.21 -7.37
C GLN A 15 -21.67 7.05 -6.47
N GLU A 16 -22.48 6.00 -6.34
CA GLU A 16 -22.15 4.82 -5.54
C GLU A 16 -20.89 4.11 -6.04
N LEU A 17 -20.80 3.87 -7.35
CA LEU A 17 -19.64 3.19 -7.95
C LEU A 17 -18.38 4.05 -7.92
N GLN A 18 -18.51 5.37 -8.09
CA GLN A 18 -17.38 6.29 -7.97
C GLN A 18 -16.83 6.31 -6.54
N LEU A 19 -17.70 6.41 -5.54
CA LEU A 19 -17.31 6.36 -4.13
C LEU A 19 -16.68 5.02 -3.75
N SER A 20 -17.25 3.92 -4.22
CA SER A 20 -16.69 2.57 -4.03
C SER A 20 -15.29 2.45 -4.64
N THR A 21 -15.09 3.01 -5.84
CA THR A 21 -13.79 3.03 -6.52
C THR A 21 -12.75 3.84 -5.73
N VAL A 22 -13.09 5.05 -5.28
CA VAL A 22 -12.21 5.89 -4.47
C VAL A 22 -11.82 5.18 -3.17
N LYS A 23 -12.78 4.51 -2.51
CA LYS A 23 -12.52 3.72 -1.30
C LYS A 23 -11.54 2.58 -1.58
N ALA A 24 -11.75 1.82 -2.65
CA ALA A 24 -10.88 0.71 -3.03
C ALA A 24 -9.44 1.20 -3.33
N VAL A 25 -9.30 2.32 -4.04
CA VAL A 25 -8.00 2.95 -4.32
C VAL A 25 -7.31 3.39 -3.04
N ASN A 26 -8.02 4.08 -2.15
CA ASN A 26 -7.46 4.55 -0.88
C ASN A 26 -7.01 3.40 0.02
N GLN A 27 -7.80 2.32 0.10
CA GLN A 27 -7.43 1.11 0.83
C GLN A 27 -6.16 0.47 0.23
N SER A 28 -6.11 0.34 -1.09
CA SER A 28 -4.97 -0.23 -1.80
C SER A 28 -3.70 0.60 -1.59
N LEU A 29 -3.81 1.93 -1.64
CA LEU A 29 -2.68 2.83 -1.43
C LEU A 29 -2.18 2.80 0.02
N THR A 30 -3.11 2.73 0.99
CA THR A 30 -2.75 2.61 2.41
C THR A 30 -1.96 1.32 2.64
N LEU A 31 -2.46 0.20 2.12
CA LEU A 31 -1.80 -1.09 2.21
C LEU A 31 -0.43 -1.08 1.53
N HIS A 32 -0.36 -0.55 0.30
CA HIS A 32 0.88 -0.41 -0.46
C HIS A 32 1.95 0.34 0.31
N ASN A 33 1.63 1.51 0.85
CA ASN A 33 2.58 2.34 1.57
C ASN A 33 3.04 1.69 2.89
N TRP A 34 2.12 1.02 3.59
CA TRP A 34 2.46 0.30 4.82
C TRP A 34 3.39 -0.89 4.56
N LEU A 35 3.11 -1.70 3.54
CA LEU A 35 3.93 -2.86 3.17
C LEU A 35 5.33 -2.46 2.70
N ILE A 36 5.47 -1.37 1.95
CA ILE A 36 6.79 -0.85 1.59
C ILE A 36 7.58 -0.48 2.84
N GLY A 37 6.92 0.14 3.83
CA GLY A 37 7.55 0.43 5.12
C GLY A 37 8.03 -0.82 5.86
N LEU A 38 7.20 -1.87 5.89
CA LEU A 38 7.54 -3.17 6.45
C LEU A 38 8.80 -3.72 5.79
N TYR A 39 8.83 -3.81 4.46
CA TYR A 39 9.97 -4.37 3.72
C TYR A 39 11.28 -3.60 3.97
N ILE A 40 11.21 -2.28 4.06
CA ILE A 40 12.38 -1.45 4.37
C ILE A 40 12.91 -1.78 5.77
N VAL A 41 12.03 -1.83 6.78
CA VAL A 41 12.46 -2.06 8.17
C VAL A 41 12.94 -3.50 8.39
N GLU A 42 12.29 -4.50 7.80
CA GLU A 42 12.75 -5.90 7.86
C GLU A 42 14.15 -6.05 7.24
N PHE A 43 14.40 -5.38 6.11
CA PHE A 43 15.74 -5.35 5.50
C PHE A 43 16.78 -4.66 6.41
N GLU A 44 16.43 -3.53 7.01
CA GLU A 44 17.31 -2.81 7.94
C GLU A 44 17.65 -3.65 9.20
N GLN A 45 16.74 -4.51 9.65
CA GLN A 45 16.88 -5.34 10.86
C GLN A 45 17.66 -6.66 10.63
N ASN A 46 17.54 -7.28 9.46
CA ASN A 46 18.20 -8.56 9.15
C ASN A 46 19.69 -8.47 8.77
N GLY A 47 20.28 -7.29 8.93
CA GLY A 47 21.62 -7.13 9.54
C GLY A 47 22.86 -7.40 8.70
N GLU A 48 22.85 -8.24 7.67
CA GLU A 48 24.08 -8.51 6.89
C GLU A 48 24.42 -7.36 5.93
N ASP A 49 23.41 -6.75 5.30
CA ASP A 49 23.58 -5.68 4.31
C ASP A 49 23.45 -4.25 4.89
N ARG A 50 23.15 -4.11 6.19
CA ARG A 50 23.05 -2.80 6.86
C ARG A 50 24.37 -2.03 6.81
N ALA A 51 25.50 -2.73 6.93
CA ALA A 51 26.82 -2.13 6.81
C ALA A 51 27.12 -1.65 5.38
N LYS A 52 26.46 -2.24 4.37
CA LYS A 52 26.67 -1.95 2.95
C LYS A 52 25.82 -0.76 2.47
N TYR A 53 24.55 -0.70 2.89
CA TYR A 53 23.61 0.31 2.39
C TYR A 53 23.31 1.43 3.40
N GLY A 54 23.49 1.18 4.71
CA GLY A 54 23.49 2.19 5.77
C GLY A 54 22.48 3.34 5.61
N GLU A 55 22.97 4.57 5.61
CA GLU A 55 22.16 5.79 5.43
C GLU A 55 21.71 6.01 3.97
N SER A 56 22.33 5.34 3.01
CA SER A 56 22.08 5.48 1.57
C SER A 56 20.96 4.59 1.05
N LEU A 57 20.46 3.63 1.84
CA LEU A 57 19.46 2.64 1.42
C LEU A 57 18.28 3.26 0.67
N LEU A 58 17.67 4.32 1.20
CA LEU A 58 16.51 4.95 0.56
C LEU A 58 16.85 5.66 -0.76
N ALA A 59 18.08 6.19 -0.88
CA ALA A 59 18.56 6.80 -2.12
C ALA A 59 18.76 5.73 -3.20
N GLU A 60 19.36 4.59 -2.83
CA GLU A 60 19.56 3.46 -3.73
C GLU A 60 18.24 2.81 -4.15
N LEU A 61 17.30 2.63 -3.21
CA LEU A 61 15.95 2.14 -3.53
C LEU A 61 15.24 3.09 -4.50
N SER A 62 15.31 4.40 -4.28
CA SER A 62 14.70 5.38 -5.18
C SER A 62 15.35 5.41 -6.57
N ALA A 63 16.64 5.09 -6.68
CA ALA A 63 17.33 5.00 -7.97
C ALA A 63 17.05 3.68 -8.70
N SER A 64 16.90 2.59 -7.94
CA SER A 64 16.72 1.23 -8.47
C SER A 64 15.26 0.92 -8.83
N ILE A 65 14.30 1.44 -8.08
CA ILE A 65 12.87 1.17 -8.28
C ILE A 65 12.29 2.17 -9.29
N LYS A 66 11.98 1.71 -10.50
CA LYS A 66 11.38 2.54 -11.57
C LYS A 66 9.85 2.58 -11.48
N ILE A 67 9.32 2.87 -10.30
CA ILE A 67 7.87 3.00 -10.07
C ILE A 67 7.55 4.46 -9.74
N LYS A 68 6.62 5.05 -10.50
CA LYS A 68 6.18 6.43 -10.27
C LYS A 68 5.56 6.56 -8.88
N GLY A 69 6.03 7.55 -8.11
CA GLY A 69 5.56 7.78 -6.75
C GLY A 69 6.39 7.09 -5.65
N LEU A 70 7.47 6.40 -5.97
CA LEU A 70 8.45 5.88 -4.98
C LEU A 70 9.75 6.69 -4.97
N SER A 71 9.64 8.00 -4.72
CA SER A 71 10.79 8.86 -4.46
C SER A 71 11.40 8.59 -3.08
N ILE A 72 12.62 9.06 -2.84
CA ILE A 72 13.26 9.03 -1.51
C ILE A 72 12.31 9.53 -0.41
N THR A 73 11.60 10.64 -0.65
CA THR A 73 10.64 11.20 0.30
C THR A 73 9.50 10.24 0.59
N ASN A 74 8.92 9.63 -0.44
CA ASN A 74 7.80 8.69 -0.27
C ASN A 74 8.25 7.39 0.40
N LEU A 75 9.47 6.91 0.13
CA LEU A 75 10.06 5.77 0.84
C LEU A 75 10.28 6.08 2.32
N LYS A 76 10.76 7.29 2.66
CA LYS A 76 10.86 7.77 4.05
C LYS A 76 9.50 7.76 4.74
N LEU A 77 8.45 8.25 4.06
CA LEU A 77 7.09 8.26 4.60
C LEU A 77 6.54 6.84 4.79
N CYS A 78 6.77 5.92 3.85
CA CYS A 78 6.39 4.51 3.98
C CYS A 78 7.06 3.86 5.20
N ARG A 79 8.39 4.05 5.34
CA ARG A 79 9.14 3.56 6.51
C ARG A 79 8.57 4.12 7.81
N GLN A 80 8.36 5.43 7.90
CA GLN A 80 7.76 6.08 9.07
C GLN A 80 6.36 5.52 9.35
N PHE A 81 5.55 5.29 8.32
CA PHE A 81 4.20 4.79 8.46
C PHE A 81 4.19 3.41 9.14
N TYR A 82 5.03 2.47 8.67
CA TYR A 82 5.16 1.17 9.32
C TYR A 82 5.64 1.28 10.77
N VAL A 83 6.73 2.03 11.01
CA VAL A 83 7.29 2.22 12.38
C VAL A 83 6.27 2.82 13.34
N THR A 84 5.41 3.73 12.86
CA THR A 84 4.39 4.39 13.68
C THR A 84 3.21 3.46 13.98
N TYR A 85 2.86 2.57 13.04
CA TYR A 85 1.68 1.71 13.14
C TYR A 85 1.99 0.21 12.89
N PRO A 86 2.91 -0.41 13.63
CA PRO A 86 3.29 -1.81 13.41
C PRO A 86 2.15 -2.79 13.76
N HIS A 87 1.26 -2.40 14.67
CA HIS A 87 0.11 -3.21 15.11
C HIS A 87 -0.94 -3.45 14.01
N LEU A 88 -0.89 -2.72 12.90
CA LEU A 88 -1.79 -2.91 11.76
C LEU A 88 -1.54 -4.20 10.98
N LEU A 89 -0.47 -4.95 11.27
CA LEU A 89 -0.13 -6.20 10.59
C LEU A 89 -1.33 -7.17 10.50
N SER A 90 -2.06 -7.34 11.60
CA SER A 90 -3.23 -8.25 11.63
C SER A 90 -4.37 -7.79 10.71
N THR A 91 -4.61 -6.48 10.63
CA THR A 91 -5.59 -5.87 9.74
C THR A 91 -5.15 -5.97 8.28
N VAL A 92 -3.89 -5.68 8.01
CA VAL A 92 -3.27 -5.77 6.68
C VAL A 92 -3.36 -7.20 6.14
N LYS A 93 -3.02 -8.21 6.95
CA LYS A 93 -3.17 -9.63 6.57
C LYS A 93 -4.60 -9.99 6.19
N LYS A 94 -5.59 -9.54 6.97
CA LYS A 94 -7.02 -9.75 6.67
C LYS A 94 -7.43 -9.07 5.36
N MET A 95 -6.99 -7.84 5.12
CA MET A 95 -7.27 -7.13 3.88
C MET A 95 -6.68 -7.85 2.66
N LEU A 96 -5.42 -8.30 2.74
CA LEU A 96 -4.76 -9.06 1.68
C LEU A 96 -5.48 -10.38 1.36
N ALA A 97 -5.94 -11.11 2.39
CA ALA A 97 -6.70 -12.34 2.21
C ALA A 97 -8.01 -12.11 1.44
N ASN A 98 -8.71 -11.01 1.73
CA ASN A 98 -9.98 -10.67 1.11
C ASN A 98 -9.83 -10.13 -0.34
N SER A 99 -8.69 -9.53 -0.67
CA SER A 99 -8.41 -8.97 -2.02
C SER A 99 -7.92 -10.00 -3.04
N GLY A 100 -7.99 -11.31 -2.73
CA GLY A 100 -7.48 -12.37 -3.60
C GLY A 100 -5.96 -12.53 -3.54
N GLY A 101 -5.36 -12.30 -2.36
CA GLY A 101 -3.93 -12.27 -2.04
C GLY A 101 -3.08 -13.51 -2.40
N LYS A 102 -3.61 -14.46 -3.16
CA LYS A 102 -2.89 -15.66 -3.63
C LYS A 102 -1.93 -15.40 -4.81
N ARG A 103 -1.76 -14.16 -5.26
CA ARG A 103 -1.01 -13.84 -6.50
C ARG A 103 0.40 -13.30 -6.30
N ASN A 104 0.77 -12.84 -5.11
CA ASN A 104 2.13 -12.36 -4.85
C ASN A 104 2.77 -13.18 -3.70
N PRO A 105 3.81 -13.98 -3.99
CA PRO A 105 4.47 -14.82 -2.98
C PRO A 105 5.12 -14.01 -1.84
N ASN A 106 5.45 -12.73 -2.06
CA ASN A 106 6.07 -11.86 -1.06
C ASN A 106 5.06 -11.25 -0.06
N TRP A 107 3.77 -11.55 -0.18
CA TRP A 107 2.74 -11.21 0.83
C TRP A 107 2.59 -12.27 1.91
N SER A 108 3.28 -13.41 1.76
CA SER A 108 3.44 -14.42 2.82
C SER A 108 4.48 -13.97 3.86
N VAL A 109 4.47 -12.68 4.21
CA VAL A 109 5.30 -12.17 5.30
C VAL A 109 4.55 -12.34 6.61
N ALA A 110 5.21 -13.08 7.50
CA ALA A 110 4.87 -13.51 8.86
C ALA A 110 4.09 -14.83 8.96
N ASP A 111 4.83 -15.93 8.85
CA ASP A 111 4.85 -16.90 9.95
C ASP A 111 5.72 -16.35 11.09
#